data_AF-A0A966TXB2-F1
#
_entry.id   AF-A0A966TXB2-F1
#
_cell.length_a   1.000
_cell.length_b   1.000
_cell.length_c   1.000
_cell.angle_alpha   90.00
_cell.angle_beta   90.00
_cell.angle_gamma   90.00
#
_symmetry.space_group_name_H-M   'P 1'
#
loop_
_entity.id
_entity.type
_entity.pdbx_description
1 polymer ?
#
loop_
_entity_poly.entity_id
_entity_poly.type
_entity_poly.pdbx_seq_one_letter_code
_entity_poly.pdbx_strand_id
1 'polypeptide(L)'
;MLILAQPDEDEAVTAGIEASFVEYVRALRRQLPGPYLWMAKALATGRVYWIGEWQGVVMHAQVHPLYMVDSIGILPQAQGNSRGTKSISSPYIRGSVTT
;
A
#
# COMPACT_ATOMS: atom_id res chain seq x y z
N MET A 1 0.66 -9.63 8.54
CA MET A 1 2.05 -9.81 8.07
C MET A 1 2.27 -8.85 6.92
N LEU A 2 3.43 -8.20 6.83
CA LEU A 2 3.80 -7.38 5.68
C LEU A 2 4.88 -8.11 4.89
N ILE A 3 4.74 -8.13 3.57
CA ILE A 3 5.70 -8.76 2.65
C ILE A 3 6.14 -7.69 1.66
N LEU A 4 7.45 -7.49 1.48
CA LEU A 4 7.96 -6.50 0.56
C LEU A 4 7.57 -6.89 -0.88
N ALA A 5 6.91 -5.98 -1.60
CA ALA A 5 6.55 -6.20 -2.99
C ALA A 5 7.80 -6.09 -3.89
N GLN A 6 7.87 -6.93 -4.91
CA GLN A 6 9.00 -7.03 -5.82
C GLN A 6 8.83 -6.12 -7.05
N PRO A 7 9.92 -5.68 -7.70
CA PRO A 7 9.84 -4.82 -8.89
C PRO A 7 9.04 -5.39 -10.06
N ASP A 8 8.97 -6.71 -10.21
CA ASP A 8 8.21 -7.41 -11.23
C ASP A 8 6.71 -7.54 -10.91
N GLU A 9 6.27 -7.13 -9.72
CA GLU A 9 4.86 -7.17 -9.30
C GLU A 9 4.08 -5.89 -9.60
N ASP A 10 4.59 -4.97 -10.44
CA ASP A 10 3.97 -3.66 -10.72
C ASP A 10 2.48 -3.78 -11.11
N GLU A 11 2.17 -4.65 -12.07
CA GLU A 11 0.80 -4.87 -12.53
C GLU A 11 -0.11 -5.40 -11.42
N ALA A 12 0.37 -6.36 -10.62
CA ALA A 12 -0.38 -6.94 -9.53
C ALA A 12 -0.66 -5.91 -8.42
N VAL A 13 0.34 -5.11 -8.04
CA VAL A 13 0.23 -4.04 -7.04
C VAL A 13 -0.75 -2.98 -7.51
N THR A 14 -0.63 -2.55 -8.77
CA THR A 14 -1.55 -1.58 -9.39
C THR A 14 -2.99 -2.09 -9.32
N ALA A 15 -3.24 -3.34 -9.75
CA ALA A 15 -4.56 -3.95 -9.67
C ALA A 15 -5.09 -4.03 -8.23
N GLY A 16 -4.22 -4.36 -7.26
CA GLY A 16 -4.58 -4.41 -5.84
C GLY A 16 -4.98 -3.05 -5.27
N ILE A 17 -4.30 -1.98 -5.65
CA ILE A 17 -4.64 -0.61 -5.25
C ILE A 17 -5.97 -0.20 -5.88
N GLU A 18 -6.14 -0.37 -7.19
CA GLU A 18 -7.39 -0.02 -7.87
C GLU A 18 -8.59 -0.76 -7.27
N ALA A 19 -8.46 -2.07 -7.04
CA ALA A 19 -9.49 -2.87 -6.41
C ALA A 19 -9.82 -2.41 -4.98
N SER A 20 -8.83 -1.90 -4.24
CA SER A 20 -9.03 -1.36 -2.89
C SER A 20 -9.83 -0.05 -2.86
N PHE A 21 -9.77 0.75 -3.94
CA PHE A 21 -10.40 2.07 -4.01
C PHE A 21 -11.59 2.15 -4.98
N VAL A 22 -11.90 1.09 -5.72
CA VAL A 22 -12.92 1.10 -6.79
C VAL A 22 -14.29 1.61 -6.30
N GLU A 23 -14.74 1.18 -5.13
CA GLU A 23 -16.03 1.60 -4.58
C GLU A 23 -16.03 3.09 -4.18
N TYR A 24 -14.93 3.57 -3.61
CA TYR A 24 -14.77 4.99 -3.28
C TYR A 24 -14.77 5.87 -4.53
N VAL A 25 -14.03 5.46 -5.57
CA VAL A 25 -13.97 6.16 -6.86
C VAL A 25 -15.34 6.22 -7.53
N ARG A 26 -16.06 5.09 -7.55
CA ARG A 26 -17.43 4.99 -8.08
C ARG A 26 -18.39 5.91 -7.34
N ALA A 27 -18.35 5.92 -6.01
CA ALA A 27 -19.17 6.80 -5.18
C ALA A 27 -18.92 8.28 -5.49
N LEU A 28 -17.67 8.66 -5.77
CA LEU A 28 -17.29 10.02 -6.14
C LEU A 28 -17.51 10.35 -7.63
N ARG A 29 -17.99 9.41 -8.45
CA ARG A 29 -18.10 9.53 -9.91
C ARG A 29 -16.81 10.00 -10.58
N ARG A 30 -15.67 9.56 -10.04
CA ARG A 30 -14.34 9.84 -10.59
C ARG A 30 -13.90 8.71 -11.50
N GLN A 31 -12.90 9.00 -12.33
CA GLN A 31 -12.17 7.94 -13.02
C GLN A 31 -11.25 7.22 -12.02
N LEU A 32 -10.96 5.94 -12.30
CA LEU A 32 -10.01 5.17 -11.50
C LEU A 32 -8.66 5.90 -11.47
N PRO A 33 -8.01 5.98 -10.28
CA PRO A 33 -6.67 6.53 -10.20
C PRO A 33 -5.74 5.66 -11.04
N GLY A 34 -5.11 6.25 -12.04
CA GLY A 34 -4.23 5.56 -12.99
C GLY A 34 -3.97 6.42 -14.25
N PRO A 35 -2.82 6.25 -14.93
CA PRO A 35 -1.73 5.32 -14.62
C PRO A 35 -0.79 5.82 -13.50
N TYR A 36 -0.25 4.89 -12.70
CA TYR A 36 0.67 5.19 -11.60
C TYR A 36 2.13 5.21 -12.07
N LEU A 37 2.54 6.27 -12.76
CA LEU A 37 3.91 6.41 -13.30
C LEU A 37 5.03 6.32 -12.23
N TRP A 38 4.68 6.47 -10.96
CA TRP A 38 5.59 6.37 -9.83
C TRP A 38 5.78 4.93 -9.29
N MET A 39 4.96 3.96 -9.73
CA MET A 39 4.90 2.61 -9.14
C MET A 39 6.22 1.87 -9.24
N ALA A 40 6.78 1.75 -10.45
CA ALA A 40 8.07 1.11 -10.69
C ALA A 40 9.19 1.66 -9.78
N LYS A 41 9.23 2.99 -9.58
CA LYS A 41 10.21 3.62 -8.68
C LYS A 41 9.94 3.27 -7.22
N ALA A 42 8.67 3.24 -6.80
CA ALA A 42 8.30 2.86 -5.43
C ALA A 42 8.70 1.39 -5.14
N LEU A 43 8.46 0.47 -6.08
CA LEU A 43 8.87 -0.93 -5.94
C LEU A 43 10.39 -1.09 -5.92
N ALA A 44 11.10 -0.45 -6.86
CA ALA A 44 12.56 -0.50 -6.92
C ALA A 44 13.25 0.06 -5.67
N THR A 45 12.60 0.97 -4.94
CA THR A 45 13.10 1.57 -3.69
C THR A 45 12.58 0.89 -2.44
N GLY A 46 11.88 -0.25 -2.57
CA GLY A 46 11.35 -1.00 -1.43
C GLY A 46 10.26 -0.24 -0.65
N ARG A 47 9.46 0.56 -1.34
CA ARG A 47 8.46 1.43 -0.72
C ARG A 47 7.05 0.85 -0.61
N VAL A 48 6.87 -0.39 -1.05
CA VAL A 48 5.56 -1.03 -1.19
C VAL A 48 5.58 -2.38 -0.51
N TYR A 49 4.56 -2.67 0.29
CA TYR A 49 4.37 -3.97 0.92
C TYR A 49 2.97 -4.51 0.67
N TRP A 50 2.89 -5.81 0.45
CA TRP A 50 1.65 -6.58 0.55
C TRP A 50 1.23 -6.73 2.02
N ILE A 51 -0.07 -6.69 2.25
CA ILE A 51 -0.71 -6.93 3.54
C ILE A 51 -1.33 -8.31 3.55
N GLY A 52 -0.94 -9.15 4.50
CA GLY A 52 -1.41 -10.54 4.58
C GLY A 52 -0.99 -11.35 3.36
N GLU A 53 -1.80 -12.33 2.98
CA GLU A 53 -1.65 -13.09 1.74
C GLU A 53 -2.26 -12.28 0.58
N TRP A 54 -1.62 -11.17 0.18
CA TRP A 54 -2.04 -10.31 -0.93
C TRP A 54 -3.44 -9.69 -0.76
N GLN A 55 -3.82 -9.39 0.49
CA GLN A 55 -5.14 -8.87 0.85
C GLN A 55 -5.24 -7.35 0.82
N GLY A 56 -4.13 -6.67 0.52
CA GLY A 56 -4.04 -5.23 0.47
C GLY A 56 -2.60 -4.79 0.23
N VAL A 57 -2.42 -3.50 0.05
CA VAL A 57 -1.13 -2.86 -0.21
C VAL A 57 -0.95 -1.72 0.79
N VAL A 58 0.25 -1.59 1.34
CA VAL A 58 0.68 -0.39 2.06
C VAL A 58 1.90 0.19 1.36
N MET A 59 1.85 1.50 1.19
CA MET A 59 2.94 2.30 0.68
C MET A 59 3.45 3.23 1.75
N HIS A 60 4.77 3.36 1.85
CA HIS A 60 5.40 4.37 2.70
C HIS A 60 6.21 5.38 1.91
N ALA A 61 6.34 6.57 2.47
CA ALA A 61 7.24 7.62 2.04
C ALA A 61 8.28 7.86 3.13
N GLN A 62 9.54 7.97 2.71
CA GLN A 62 10.60 8.44 3.58
C GLN A 62 10.67 9.96 3.46
N VAL A 63 10.28 10.65 4.51
CA VAL A 63 10.42 12.11 4.67
C VAL A 63 11.42 12.31 5.80
N HIS A 64 12.71 12.27 5.46
CA HIS A 64 13.80 12.18 6.45
C HIS A 64 13.63 13.22 7.59
N PRO A 65 13.69 12.80 8.87
CA PRO A 65 14.03 11.46 9.39
C PRO A 65 12.84 10.49 9.54
N LEU A 66 11.63 10.85 9.12
CA LEU A 66 10.39 10.13 9.38
C LEU A 66 9.99 9.19 8.24
N TYR A 67 9.33 8.10 8.63
CA TYR A 67 8.64 7.20 7.71
C TYR A 67 7.15 7.43 7.88
N MET A 68 6.49 7.81 6.80
CA MET A 68 5.06 8.07 6.76
C MET A 68 4.38 7.03 5.88
N VAL A 69 3.24 6.55 6.33
CA VAL A 69 2.34 5.81 5.45
C VAL A 69 1.74 6.81 4.45
N ASP A 70 2.00 6.60 3.18
CA ASP A 70 1.48 7.42 2.09
C ASP A 70 0.08 6.95 1.71
N SER A 71 -0.09 5.62 1.54
CA SER A 71 -1.39 5.02 1.27
C SER A 71 -1.51 3.61 1.83
N ILE A 72 -2.74 3.23 2.19
CA ILE A 72 -3.12 1.85 2.52
C ILE A 72 -4.38 1.52 1.74
N GLY A 73 -4.30 0.49 0.90
CA GLY A 73 -5.45 -0.15 0.26
C GLY A 73 -5.67 -1.53 0.89
N ILE A 74 -6.92 -1.83 1.26
CA ILE A 74 -7.33 -3.19 1.64
C ILE A 74 -8.40 -3.62 0.65
N LEU A 75 -8.22 -4.80 0.06
CA LEU A 75 -9.20 -5.36 -0.87
C LEU A 75 -10.56 -5.47 -0.19
N PRO A 76 -11.69 -5.15 -0.86
CA PRO A 76 -13.01 -5.10 -0.24
C PRO A 76 -13.37 -6.35 0.56
N GLN A 77 -13.09 -7.54 0.02
CA GLN A 77 -13.36 -8.83 0.68
C GLN A 77 -12.51 -9.08 1.94
N ALA A 78 -11.41 -8.35 2.11
CA ALA A 78 -10.51 -8.43 3.25
C ALA A 78 -10.70 -7.28 4.26
N GLN A 79 -11.63 -6.37 4.00
CA GLN A 79 -11.98 -5.29 4.92
C GLN A 79 -12.70 -5.84 6.17
N GLY A 80 -12.63 -5.08 7.26
CA GLY A 80 -12.94 -5.58 8.60
C GLY A 80 -11.75 -6.32 9.24
N ASN A 81 -11.83 -6.61 10.55
CA ASN A 81 -10.79 -7.34 11.30
C ASN A 81 -9.46 -6.59 11.56
N SER A 82 -9.49 -5.25 11.51
CA SER A 82 -8.36 -4.38 11.90
C SER A 82 -7.05 -4.61 11.13
N ARG A 83 -7.12 -5.12 9.89
CA ARG A 83 -5.93 -5.41 9.06
C ARG A 83 -5.10 -4.16 8.75
N GLY A 84 -5.75 -3.04 8.43
CA GLY A 84 -5.08 -1.75 8.23
C GLY A 84 -4.34 -1.30 9.51
N THR A 85 -5.01 -1.33 10.65
CA THR A 85 -4.42 -0.99 11.96
C THR A 85 -3.21 -1.86 12.27
N LYS A 86 -3.32 -3.19 12.08
CA LYS A 86 -2.21 -4.14 12.30
C LYS A 86 -1.02 -3.88 11.38
N SER A 87 -1.28 -3.39 10.16
CA SER A 87 -0.24 -3.06 9.18
C SER A 87 0.54 -1.82 9.61
N ILE A 88 -0.13 -0.76 10.05
CA ILE A 88 0.50 0.48 10.54
C ILE A 88 1.33 0.23 11.82
N SER A 89 0.89 -0.69 12.68
CA SER A 89 1.65 -1.05 13.89
C SER A 89 2.88 -1.91 13.63
N SER A 90 3.12 -2.33 12.39
CA SER A 90 4.23 -3.22 12.04
C SER A 90 5.59 -2.54 12.25
N PRO A 91 6.58 -3.25 12.82
CA PRO A 91 7.94 -2.71 13.00
C PRO A 91 8.60 -2.31 11.68
N TYR A 92 8.21 -2.90 10.55
CA TYR A 92 8.68 -2.51 9.22
C TYR A 92 8.26 -1.09 8.80
N ILE A 93 7.16 -0.57 9.36
CA ILE A 93 6.67 0.79 9.12
C ILE A 93 7.12 1.74 10.23
N ARG A 94 7.27 1.23 11.46
CA ARG A 94 7.74 2.03 12.63
C ARG A 94 9.27 2.15 12.74
N GLY A 95 10.02 1.31 12.03
CA GLY A 95 11.44 1.01 12.28
C GLY A 95 12.44 1.99 11.69
N SER A 96 12.26 3.29 11.86
CA SER A 96 13.30 4.28 11.53
C SER A 96 13.32 5.49 12.45
N VAL A 97 12.82 5.31 13.67
CA VAL A 97 13.12 6.21 14.78
C VAL A 97 13.97 5.42 15.76
N THR A 98 15.22 5.16 15.38
CA THR A 98 16.28 4.92 16.36
C THR A 98 16.76 6.29 16.82
N THR A 99 16.44 6.63 18.07
CA THR A 99 17.20 7.61 18.89
C THR A 99 18.69 7.31 18.87
#